data_AF-A0A6I6DVI9-F1
#
_entry.id   AF-A0A6I6DVI9-F1
#
_cell.length_a   1.000
_cell.length_b   1.000
_cell.length_c   1.000
_cell.angle_alpha   90.00
_cell.angle_beta   90.00
_cell.angle_gamma   90.00
#
_symmetry.space_group_name_H-M   'P 1'
#
loop_
_entity.id
_entity.type
_entity.pdbx_description
1 polymer ?
#
loop_
_entity_poly.entity_id
_entity_poly.type
_entity_poly.pdbx_seq_one_letter_code
_entity_poly.pdbx_strand_id
1 'polypeptide(L)'
;MWLLSKAQETYAPSMTTIASNADDLASYMRFIEETNIEWTIFEANKLTRPTYRYYSHLKQLIANNEVAHSTARRRMSSVIRFYKWLKLDGYLKFDYEPWKESERIIFFTDLRGFIKNNKVVTTDISIKNQIIDDPYDDFINDGGKLRALTQYEQQCILNALIEINNTEMTLIHLFSLLTGARLQSILTFQVHHVLRITEMDAQDTMRFAIGPGTGIDTKNDKKMVLHIPVWFYKLLQDYAVSHRAKKRRNRAVGGDNEEQYLFLSIRGTPLYYNKSDSTGARDKANKHHNKVGQAVRQFIIEKIIPYLKENNDGATFLYRFHDLRAAFGMNLMDSQLALVEQGTITLKHAIEFVKNRMSHESITTTERYLNYRYQKKMIRAAQDGWEAEIFRIATRGASND
;
A
#
# COMPACT_ATOMS: atom_id res chain seq x y z
N MET A 1 13.13 25.14 9.31
CA MET A 1 13.46 25.69 7.96
C MET A 1 13.44 24.63 6.86
N TRP A 2 14.14 23.48 6.98
CA TRP A 2 14.13 22.44 5.92
C TRP A 2 12.74 21.99 5.45
N LEU A 3 11.82 21.69 6.37
CA LEU A 3 10.46 21.25 6.02
C LEU A 3 9.68 22.32 5.24
N LEU A 4 9.96 23.61 5.52
CA LEU A 4 9.37 24.73 4.80
C LEU A 4 9.97 24.86 3.40
N SER A 5 11.30 24.78 3.26
CA SER A 5 11.99 24.74 1.96
C SER A 5 11.38 23.64 1.08
N LYS A 6 11.25 22.43 1.62
CA LYS A 6 10.66 21.29 0.92
C LYS A 6 9.21 21.51 0.51
N ALA A 7 8.43 22.25 1.29
CA ALA A 7 7.07 22.63 0.93
C ALA A 7 7.04 23.68 -0.20
N GLN A 8 8.05 24.55 -0.27
CA GLN A 8 8.16 25.63 -1.26
C GLN A 8 8.82 25.17 -2.57
N GLU A 9 9.65 24.13 -2.55
CA GLU A 9 10.32 23.56 -3.73
C GLU A 9 9.36 22.96 -4.76
N THR A 10 8.12 22.65 -4.37
CA THR A 10 7.12 22.05 -5.26
C THR A 10 5.84 22.87 -5.22
N TYR A 11 5.24 23.10 -6.39
CA TYR A 11 3.99 23.86 -6.52
C TYR A 11 2.82 23.22 -5.74
N ALA A 12 2.84 21.90 -5.57
CA ALA A 12 1.82 21.14 -4.83
C ALA A 12 2.49 20.07 -3.95
N PRO A 13 2.99 20.43 -2.75
CA PRO A 13 3.71 19.48 -1.90
C PRO A 13 2.76 18.45 -1.28
N SER A 14 3.22 17.20 -1.19
CA SER A 14 2.53 16.15 -0.42
C SER A 14 2.66 16.44 1.08
N MET A 15 1.61 16.99 1.68
CA MET A 15 1.57 17.31 3.11
C MET A 15 1.76 16.07 3.99
N THR A 16 1.29 14.90 3.55
CA THR A 16 1.54 13.62 4.23
C THR A 16 3.02 13.28 4.26
N THR A 17 3.74 13.54 3.17
CA THR A 17 5.19 13.34 3.11
C THR A 17 5.92 14.33 3.99
N ILE A 18 5.47 15.58 4.07
CA ILE A 18 6.05 16.59 4.98
C ILE A 18 5.85 16.15 6.43
N ALA A 19 4.63 15.78 6.82
CA ALA A 19 4.33 15.28 8.16
C ALA A 19 5.20 14.07 8.53
N SER A 20 5.36 13.10 7.62
CA SER A 20 6.24 11.95 7.85
C SER A 20 7.71 12.33 8.09
N ASN A 21 8.24 13.35 7.38
CA ASN A 21 9.59 13.82 7.65
C ASN A 21 9.66 14.57 8.98
N ALA A 22 8.62 15.33 9.34
CA ALA A 22 8.53 16.03 10.62
C ALA A 22 8.58 15.05 11.80
N ASP A 23 7.80 13.97 11.73
CA ASP A 23 7.80 12.91 12.74
C ASP A 23 9.18 12.23 12.85
N ASP A 24 9.86 12.03 11.73
CA ASP A 24 11.20 11.45 11.70
C ASP A 24 12.25 12.36 12.34
N LEU A 25 12.21 13.65 12.01
CA LEU A 25 13.12 14.63 12.62
C LEU A 25 12.82 14.86 14.09
N ALA A 26 11.55 14.83 14.51
CA ALA A 26 11.18 14.90 15.91
C ALA A 26 11.67 13.66 16.69
N SER A 27 11.67 12.48 16.06
CA SER A 27 12.31 11.29 16.64
C SER A 27 13.83 11.45 16.75
N TYR A 28 14.47 12.12 15.81
CA TYR A 28 15.90 12.39 15.85
C TYR A 28 16.25 13.44 16.91
N MET A 29 15.49 14.52 17.00
CA MET A 29 15.69 15.59 17.99
C MET A 29 15.57 15.05 19.41
N ARG A 30 14.55 14.23 19.69
CA ARG A 30 14.41 13.58 21.01
C ARG A 30 15.64 12.75 21.38
N PHE A 31 16.16 11.98 20.43
CA PHE A 31 17.40 11.22 20.65
C PHE A 31 18.58 12.15 20.98
N ILE A 32 18.73 13.25 20.26
CA ILE A 32 19.78 14.25 20.50
C ILE A 32 19.67 14.85 21.90
N GLU A 33 18.46 15.23 22.33
CA GLU A 33 18.19 15.79 23.65
C GLU A 33 18.45 14.76 24.77
N GLU A 34 17.94 13.54 24.62
CA GLU A 34 18.10 12.46 25.61
C GLU A 34 19.56 12.04 25.80
N THR A 35 20.38 12.14 24.75
CA THR A 35 21.79 11.75 24.76
C THR A 35 22.76 12.91 24.93
N ASN A 36 22.24 14.14 24.97
CA ASN A 36 23.00 15.38 25.08
C ASN A 36 24.15 15.47 24.06
N ILE A 37 23.89 15.10 22.80
CA ILE A 37 24.87 15.16 21.71
C ILE A 37 24.73 16.49 20.99
N GLU A 38 25.84 17.19 20.73
CA GLU A 38 25.81 18.36 19.86
C GLU A 38 25.57 17.97 18.39
N TRP A 39 24.37 18.26 17.88
CA TRP A 39 23.94 17.84 16.54
C TRP A 39 24.62 18.63 15.40
N THR A 40 25.26 19.74 15.70
CA THR A 40 25.98 20.59 14.72
C THR A 40 27.47 20.29 14.65
N ILE A 41 28.02 19.56 15.61
CA ILE A 41 29.47 19.31 15.72
C ILE A 41 29.81 17.95 15.11
N PHE A 42 30.77 17.95 14.19
CA PHE A 42 31.22 16.74 13.49
C PHE A 42 32.70 16.54 13.70
N GLU A 43 33.06 15.69 14.66
CA GLU A 43 34.46 15.46 15.05
C GLU A 43 35.21 14.52 14.09
N ALA A 44 36.54 14.49 14.22
CA ALA A 44 37.40 13.55 13.49
C ALA A 44 37.00 12.09 13.71
N ASN A 45 36.63 11.73 14.95
CA ASN A 45 36.12 10.40 15.26
C ASN A 45 34.70 10.24 14.70
N LYS A 46 34.55 9.41 13.66
CA LYS A 46 33.24 9.21 13.05
C LYS A 46 32.17 8.66 14.00
N LEU A 47 32.56 7.88 15.02
CA LEU A 47 31.60 7.23 15.93
C LEU A 47 31.00 8.18 16.95
N THR A 48 31.62 9.34 17.19
CA THR A 48 31.08 10.36 18.10
C THR A 48 30.08 11.27 17.38
N ARG A 49 30.14 11.34 16.05
CA ARG A 49 29.26 12.17 15.22
C ARG A 49 27.78 11.85 15.45
N PRO A 50 26.91 12.86 15.45
CA PRO A 50 25.49 12.68 15.75
C PRO A 50 24.78 11.75 14.75
N THR A 51 25.22 11.72 13.50
CA THR A 51 24.69 10.86 12.43
C THR A 51 25.01 9.37 12.64
N TYR A 52 26.24 9.03 13.04
CA TYR A 52 26.63 7.64 13.30
C TYR A 52 26.05 7.13 14.63
N ARG A 53 25.97 7.99 15.65
CA ARG A 53 25.32 7.65 16.92
C ARG A 53 23.84 7.34 16.72
N TYR A 54 23.13 8.17 15.97
CA TYR A 54 21.72 7.90 15.66
C TYR A 54 21.53 6.64 14.81
N TYR A 55 22.41 6.40 13.83
CA TYR A 55 22.42 5.16 13.07
C TYR A 55 22.57 3.91 13.97
N SER A 56 23.49 3.96 14.94
CA SER A 56 23.70 2.90 15.92
C SER A 56 22.47 2.69 16.80
N HIS A 57 21.89 3.78 17.30
CA HIS A 57 20.66 3.75 18.10
C HIS A 57 19.49 3.13 17.32
N LEU A 58 19.26 3.53 16.06
CA LEU A 58 18.23 2.92 15.22
C LEU A 58 18.47 1.42 15.00
N LYS A 59 19.73 0.98 14.88
CA LYS A 59 20.05 -0.45 14.80
C LYS A 59 19.72 -1.20 16.08
N GLN A 60 19.97 -0.61 17.25
CA GLN A 60 19.59 -1.19 18.54
C GLN A 60 18.07 -1.30 18.67
N LEU A 61 17.31 -0.27 18.29
CA LEU A 61 15.85 -0.32 18.28
C LEU A 61 15.30 -1.41 17.34
N ILE A 62 15.96 -1.66 16.20
CA ILE A 62 15.62 -2.78 15.32
C ILE A 62 15.90 -4.11 16.02
N ALA A 63 17.10 -4.26 16.60
CA ALA A 63 17.52 -5.49 17.28
C ALA A 63 16.60 -5.84 18.46
N ASN A 64 16.07 -4.83 19.15
CA ASN A 64 15.13 -4.98 20.26
C ASN A 64 13.66 -5.12 19.82
N ASN A 65 13.37 -5.12 18.50
CA ASN A 65 12.00 -5.10 17.95
C ASN A 65 11.12 -3.90 18.39
N GLU A 66 11.73 -2.81 18.85
CA GLU A 66 11.02 -1.59 19.25
C GLU A 66 10.59 -0.76 18.05
N VAL A 67 11.32 -0.85 16.94
CA VAL A 67 11.02 -0.15 15.69
C VAL A 67 11.17 -1.08 14.50
N ALA A 68 10.15 -1.11 13.63
CA ALA A 68 10.23 -1.83 12.37
C ALA A 68 11.38 -1.34 11.49
N HIS A 69 12.09 -2.26 10.84
CA HIS A 69 13.23 -1.96 9.97
C HIS A 69 12.93 -0.88 8.91
N SER A 70 11.73 -0.91 8.31
CA SER A 70 11.28 0.09 7.32
C SER A 70 11.14 1.50 7.92
N THR A 71 10.64 1.59 9.17
CA THR A 71 10.52 2.85 9.91
C THR A 71 11.88 3.42 10.26
N ALA A 72 12.79 2.60 10.80
CA ALA A 72 14.15 3.02 11.10
C ALA A 72 14.89 3.50 9.84
N ARG A 73 14.78 2.77 8.73
CA ARG A 73 15.33 3.19 7.43
C ARG A 73 14.77 4.53 6.97
N ARG A 74 13.46 4.74 7.10
CA ARG A 74 12.80 6.01 6.73
C ARG A 74 13.33 7.16 7.59
N ARG A 75 13.37 6.99 8.92
CA ARG A 75 13.95 7.96 9.87
C ARG A 75 15.38 8.35 9.49
N MET A 76 16.24 7.36 9.29
CA MET A 76 17.63 7.59 8.92
C MET A 76 17.75 8.34 7.58
N SER A 77 16.90 7.99 6.61
CA SER A 77 16.86 8.68 5.31
C SER A 77 16.45 10.14 5.44
N SER A 78 15.50 10.45 6.35
CA SER A 78 15.08 11.83 6.64
C SER A 78 16.21 12.64 7.27
N VAL A 79 16.96 12.07 8.21
CA VAL A 79 18.15 12.72 8.83
C VAL A 79 19.26 12.99 7.80
N ILE A 80 19.57 12.01 6.93
CA ILE A 80 20.55 12.22 5.86
C ILE A 80 20.14 13.38 4.95
N ARG A 81 18.87 13.44 4.53
CA ARG A 81 18.39 14.54 3.68
C ARG A 81 18.42 15.89 4.39
N PHE A 82 18.13 15.92 5.68
CA PHE A 82 18.22 17.13 6.50
C PHE A 82 19.63 17.70 6.52
N TYR A 83 20.64 16.88 6.83
CA TYR A 83 22.04 17.33 6.82
C TYR A 83 22.57 17.66 5.42
N LYS A 84 22.13 16.96 4.38
CA LYS A 84 22.42 17.35 2.99
C LYS A 84 21.90 18.74 2.67
N TRP A 85 20.66 19.03 3.08
CA TRP A 85 20.06 20.35 2.89
C TRP A 85 20.83 21.43 3.65
N LEU A 86 21.18 21.20 4.93
CA LEU A 86 21.98 22.16 5.72
C LEU A 86 23.32 22.49 5.05
N LYS A 87 23.98 21.50 4.44
CA LYS A 87 25.24 21.68 3.71
C LYS A 87 25.04 22.48 2.42
N LEU A 88 24.05 22.10 1.61
CA LEU A 88 23.80 22.70 0.30
C LEU A 88 23.40 24.17 0.42
N ASP A 89 22.57 24.50 1.40
CA ASP A 89 22.10 25.87 1.63
C ASP A 89 23.07 26.69 2.51
N GLY A 90 24.20 26.11 2.92
CA GLY A 90 25.25 26.81 3.68
C GLY A 90 24.93 27.08 5.16
N TYR A 91 23.84 26.52 5.69
CA TYR A 91 23.47 26.67 7.11
C TYR A 91 24.42 25.94 8.07
N LEU A 92 25.10 24.90 7.59
CA LEU A 92 26.06 24.15 8.39
C LEU A 92 27.26 23.75 7.56
N LYS A 93 28.44 24.18 8.01
CA LYS A 93 29.72 23.70 7.50
C LYS A 93 30.20 22.56 8.38
N PHE A 94 30.63 21.47 7.76
CA PHE A 94 31.18 20.34 8.47
C PHE A 94 32.70 20.41 8.47
N ASP A 95 33.31 20.37 9.64
CA ASP A 95 34.77 20.19 9.76
C ASP A 95 35.18 18.80 9.26
N TYR A 96 34.32 17.80 9.50
CA TYR A 96 34.45 16.44 8.99
C TYR A 96 33.13 15.94 8.41
N GLU A 97 33.18 15.24 7.27
CA GLU A 97 31.97 14.79 6.58
C GLU A 97 31.04 13.94 7.48
N PRO A 98 29.72 14.18 7.46
CA PRO A 98 28.76 13.44 8.29
C PRO A 98 28.70 11.92 8.06
N TRP A 99 29.14 11.45 6.90
CA TRP A 99 29.17 10.04 6.49
C TRP A 99 30.07 9.84 5.27
N LYS A 100 30.29 8.59 4.88
CA LYS A 100 30.96 8.24 3.61
C LYS A 100 29.93 7.98 2.52
N GLU A 101 30.16 8.56 1.35
CA GLU A 101 29.33 8.33 0.17
C GLU A 101 29.99 7.29 -0.77
N SER A 102 29.15 6.51 -1.44
CA SER A 102 29.57 5.55 -2.46
C SER A 102 28.57 5.53 -3.60
N GLU A 103 29.06 5.55 -4.84
CA GLU A 103 28.23 5.43 -6.03
C GLU A 103 27.84 3.97 -6.27
N ARG A 104 26.56 3.75 -6.57
CA ARG A 104 26.04 2.46 -7.01
C ARG A 104 25.25 2.63 -8.29
N ILE A 105 25.43 1.70 -9.21
CA ILE A 105 24.65 1.65 -10.44
C ILE A 105 23.46 0.72 -10.19
N ILE A 106 22.24 1.25 -10.31
CA ILE A 106 21.02 0.46 -10.25
C ILE A 106 20.54 0.25 -11.68
N PHE A 107 20.40 -1.00 -12.09
CA PHE A 107 19.83 -1.37 -13.36
C PHE A 107 18.31 -1.52 -13.23
N PHE A 108 17.55 -1.00 -14.19
CA PHE A 108 16.11 -1.17 -14.27
C PHE A 108 15.71 -1.37 -15.73
N THR A 109 14.86 -2.35 -15.97
CA THR A 109 14.32 -2.64 -17.30
C THR A 109 13.13 -1.73 -17.54
N ASP A 110 13.15 -0.96 -18.64
CA ASP A 110 12.01 -0.12 -19.01
C ASP A 110 10.86 -0.94 -19.63
N LEU A 111 9.73 -0.27 -19.89
CA LEU A 111 8.52 -0.88 -20.46
C LEU A 111 8.76 -1.57 -21.82
N ARG A 112 9.86 -1.27 -22.51
CA ARG A 112 10.24 -1.82 -23.82
C ARG A 112 11.32 -2.90 -23.72
N GLY A 113 11.75 -3.28 -22.51
CA GLY A 113 12.77 -4.31 -22.31
C GLY A 113 14.20 -3.79 -22.32
N PHE A 114 14.43 -2.47 -22.43
CA PHE A 114 15.78 -1.91 -22.40
C PHE A 114 16.28 -1.76 -20.97
N ILE A 115 17.51 -2.24 -20.73
CA ILE A 115 18.20 -2.06 -19.45
C ILE A 115 18.69 -0.62 -19.39
N LYS A 116 18.09 0.17 -18.49
CA LYS A 116 18.59 1.50 -18.12
C LYS A 116 19.37 1.40 -16.83
N ASN A 117 20.36 2.26 -16.68
CA ASN A 117 21.13 2.38 -15.45
C ASN A 117 20.91 3.76 -14.82
N ASN A 118 20.78 3.80 -13.50
CA ASN A 118 20.76 5.04 -12.72
C ASN A 118 21.91 4.98 -11.74
N LYS A 119 22.78 5.99 -11.78
CA LYS A 119 23.77 6.20 -10.73
C LYS A 119 23.05 6.74 -9.50
N VAL A 120 23.15 6.01 -8.39
CA VAL A 120 22.58 6.38 -7.10
C VAL A 120 23.70 6.49 -6.09
N VAL A 121 23.81 7.66 -5.46
CA VAL A 121 24.71 7.88 -4.33
C VAL A 121 24.10 7.27 -3.08
N THR A 122 24.84 6.40 -2.41
CA THR A 122 24.44 5.76 -1.15
C THR A 122 25.41 6.11 -0.03
N THR A 123 24.93 6.16 1.21
CA THR A 123 25.75 6.47 2.39
C THR A 123 26.05 5.21 3.20
N ASP A 124 27.18 5.17 3.89
CA ASP A 124 27.53 4.06 4.78
C ASP A 124 26.63 3.96 6.03
N ILE A 125 25.96 5.05 6.39
CA ILE A 125 24.93 5.10 7.43
C ILE A 125 23.51 4.85 6.91
N SER A 126 23.36 4.42 5.65
CA SER A 126 22.06 4.00 5.13
C SER A 126 21.67 2.62 5.71
N ILE A 127 20.50 2.52 6.34
CA ILE A 127 19.94 1.23 6.77
C ILE A 127 19.47 0.48 5.51
N LYS A 128 20.22 -0.55 5.12
CA LYS A 128 19.93 -1.40 3.96
C LYS A 128 18.85 -2.38 4.34
N ASN A 129 17.87 -2.59 3.45
CA ASN A 129 17.00 -3.77 3.61
C ASN A 129 17.87 -5.01 3.45
N GLN A 130 17.85 -5.91 4.42
CA GLN A 130 17.95 -7.31 4.09
C GLN A 130 16.64 -7.64 3.37
N ILE A 131 16.71 -7.83 2.06
CA ILE A 131 15.67 -8.59 1.37
C ILE A 131 15.94 -10.02 1.81
N ILE A 132 15.33 -10.42 2.93
CA ILE A 132 15.18 -11.83 3.24
C ILE A 132 14.13 -12.28 2.24
N ASP A 133 14.57 -12.85 1.14
CA ASP A 133 13.71 -13.62 0.24
C ASP A 133 13.47 -14.93 0.97
N ASP A 134 12.57 -14.89 1.94
CA ASP A 134 12.11 -16.09 2.61
C ASP A 134 11.22 -16.81 1.58
N PRO A 135 11.64 -17.98 1.05
CA PRO A 135 10.85 -18.70 0.06
C PRO A 135 9.50 -19.19 0.61
N TYR A 136 9.30 -19.10 1.93
CA TYR A 136 8.03 -19.34 2.63
C TYR A 136 7.28 -18.04 3.00
N ASP A 137 7.78 -16.85 2.64
CA ASP A 137 7.11 -15.57 2.90
C ASP A 137 5.75 -15.58 2.18
N ASP A 138 4.67 -15.52 2.95
CA ASP A 138 3.30 -15.58 2.44
C ASP A 138 2.86 -14.26 1.75
N PHE A 139 3.82 -13.48 1.23
CA PHE A 139 3.60 -12.11 0.82
C PHE A 139 4.16 -11.79 -0.57
N ILE A 140 3.34 -11.09 -1.35
CA ILE A 140 3.70 -10.51 -2.64
C ILE A 140 4.08 -9.05 -2.43
N ASN A 141 5.22 -8.62 -2.99
CA ASN A 141 5.63 -7.23 -2.92
C ASN A 141 5.04 -6.38 -4.08
N ASP A 142 3.90 -5.72 -3.86
CA ASP A 142 3.28 -4.72 -4.76
C ASP A 142 3.07 -3.38 -4.03
N GLY A 143 4.17 -2.63 -3.93
CA GLY A 143 4.16 -1.34 -3.23
C GLY A 143 3.99 -1.45 -1.71
N GLY A 144 4.22 -2.65 -1.17
CA GLY A 144 4.12 -3.11 0.22
C GLY A 144 4.15 -4.64 0.23
N LYS A 145 4.31 -5.29 1.39
CA LYS A 145 4.06 -6.75 1.52
C LYS A 145 2.54 -6.97 1.55
N LEU A 146 1.99 -7.74 0.62
CA LEU A 146 0.56 -8.07 0.53
C LEU A 146 0.36 -9.57 0.65
N ARG A 147 -0.57 -10.03 1.47
CA ARG A 147 -0.92 -11.45 1.52
C ARG A 147 -2.00 -11.73 0.48
N ALA A 148 -1.79 -12.71 -0.39
CA ALA A 148 -2.83 -13.10 -1.31
C ALA A 148 -3.85 -13.99 -0.60
N LEU A 149 -5.04 -13.45 -0.35
CA LEU A 149 -6.13 -14.17 0.29
C LEU A 149 -6.62 -15.30 -0.62
N THR A 150 -6.79 -16.49 -0.06
CA THR A 150 -7.39 -17.62 -0.75
C THR A 150 -8.85 -17.35 -1.10
N GLN A 151 -9.42 -18.12 -2.04
CA GLN A 151 -10.83 -17.95 -2.40
C GLN A 151 -11.76 -18.20 -1.20
N TYR A 152 -11.44 -19.16 -0.34
CA TYR A 152 -12.16 -19.41 0.91
C TYR A 152 -12.12 -18.19 1.84
N GLU A 153 -10.93 -17.62 2.09
CA GLU A 153 -10.81 -16.42 2.93
C GLU A 153 -11.57 -15.22 2.36
N GLN A 154 -11.57 -15.06 1.03
CA GLN A 154 -12.36 -14.03 0.35
C GLN A 154 -13.87 -14.25 0.58
N GLN A 155 -14.35 -15.50 0.48
CA GLN A 155 -15.76 -15.85 0.76
C GLN A 155 -16.12 -15.58 2.22
N CYS A 156 -15.27 -15.94 3.18
CA CYS A 156 -15.49 -15.63 4.59
C CYS A 156 -15.61 -14.11 4.83
N ILE A 157 -14.77 -13.30 4.19
CA ILE A 157 -14.86 -11.83 4.27
C ILE A 157 -16.17 -11.33 3.66
N LEU A 158 -16.58 -11.84 2.50
CA LEU A 158 -17.83 -11.45 1.85
C LEU A 158 -19.05 -11.81 2.70
N ASN A 159 -19.08 -13.00 3.28
CA ASN A 159 -20.13 -13.43 4.21
C ASN A 159 -20.17 -12.51 5.44
N ALA A 160 -19.02 -12.19 6.04
CA ALA A 160 -18.95 -11.25 7.15
C ALA A 160 -19.49 -9.86 6.77
N LEU A 161 -19.19 -9.36 5.57
CA LEU A 161 -19.70 -8.08 5.09
C LEU A 161 -21.21 -8.07 4.89
N ILE A 162 -21.79 -9.18 4.42
CA ILE A 162 -23.24 -9.35 4.27
C ILE A 162 -23.91 -9.31 5.64
N GLU A 163 -23.39 -10.09 6.59
CA GLU A 163 -23.98 -10.26 7.93
C GLU A 163 -23.84 -9.00 8.80
N ILE A 164 -22.68 -8.33 8.76
CA ILE A 164 -22.49 -7.04 9.45
C ILE A 164 -23.34 -5.93 8.81
N ASN A 165 -23.77 -6.12 7.56
CA ASN A 165 -24.72 -5.27 6.84
C ASN A 165 -24.35 -3.78 6.81
N ASN A 166 -23.08 -3.49 6.52
CA ASN A 166 -22.60 -2.13 6.32
C ASN A 166 -22.39 -1.85 4.83
N THR A 167 -23.41 -1.29 4.17
CA THR A 167 -23.42 -1.03 2.72
C THR A 167 -22.15 -0.33 2.21
N GLU A 168 -21.68 0.72 2.88
CA GLU A 168 -20.48 1.44 2.44
C GLU A 168 -19.25 0.54 2.48
N MET A 169 -19.05 -0.18 3.59
CA MET A 169 -17.90 -1.05 3.74
C MET A 169 -17.96 -2.22 2.76
N THR A 170 -19.13 -2.80 2.53
CA THR A 170 -19.34 -3.86 1.54
C THR A 170 -18.96 -3.39 0.14
N LEU A 171 -19.47 -2.23 -0.30
CA LEU A 171 -19.15 -1.67 -1.61
C LEU A 171 -17.66 -1.33 -1.74
N ILE A 172 -17.04 -0.76 -0.71
CA ILE A 172 -15.60 -0.44 -0.70
C ILE A 172 -14.75 -1.72 -0.85
N HIS A 173 -15.10 -2.81 -0.16
CA HIS A 173 -14.38 -4.09 -0.26
C HIS A 173 -14.59 -4.76 -1.62
N LEU A 174 -15.83 -4.81 -2.12
CA LEU A 174 -16.15 -5.31 -3.46
C LEU A 174 -15.37 -4.56 -4.54
N PHE A 175 -15.28 -3.22 -4.42
CA PHE A 175 -14.53 -2.41 -5.37
C PHE A 175 -13.06 -2.86 -5.46
N SER A 176 -12.41 -3.11 -4.33
CA SER A 176 -11.04 -3.62 -4.33
C SER A 176 -10.94 -5.04 -4.90
N LEU A 177 -11.86 -5.95 -4.53
CA LEU A 177 -11.84 -7.34 -4.99
C LEU A 177 -12.12 -7.49 -6.49
N LEU A 178 -12.89 -6.57 -7.09
CA LEU A 178 -13.29 -6.64 -8.50
C LEU A 178 -12.36 -5.87 -9.44
N THR A 179 -11.55 -4.96 -8.91
CA THR A 179 -10.76 -4.03 -9.73
C THR A 179 -9.30 -3.90 -9.33
N GLY A 180 -8.94 -4.40 -8.14
CA GLY A 180 -7.61 -4.20 -7.55
C GLY A 180 -7.31 -2.74 -7.21
N ALA A 181 -8.29 -1.83 -7.22
CA ALA A 181 -8.06 -0.42 -6.91
C ALA A 181 -7.47 -0.23 -5.51
N ARG A 182 -6.56 0.74 -5.37
CA ARG A 182 -6.04 1.12 -4.04
C ARG A 182 -7.13 1.84 -3.26
N LEU A 183 -7.10 1.71 -1.92
CA LEU A 183 -8.09 2.34 -1.04
C LEU A 183 -8.23 3.85 -1.27
N GLN A 184 -7.12 4.55 -1.51
CA GLN A 184 -7.13 5.97 -1.87
C GLN A 184 -7.96 6.24 -3.12
N SER A 185 -7.76 5.44 -4.18
CA SER A 185 -8.50 5.63 -5.43
C SER A 185 -9.99 5.36 -5.20
N ILE A 186 -10.35 4.26 -4.54
CA ILE A 186 -11.76 3.93 -4.19
C ILE A 186 -12.43 5.06 -3.41
N LEU A 187 -11.77 5.56 -2.35
CA LEU A 187 -12.35 6.55 -1.46
C LEU A 187 -12.33 7.99 -2.00
N THR A 188 -11.70 8.22 -3.15
CA THR A 188 -11.74 9.51 -3.87
C THR A 188 -12.65 9.51 -5.09
N PHE A 189 -13.37 8.41 -5.36
CA PHE A 189 -14.50 8.45 -6.28
C PHE A 189 -15.55 9.44 -5.77
N GLN A 190 -15.96 10.37 -6.63
CA GLN A 190 -17.10 11.26 -6.46
C GLN A 190 -18.35 10.72 -7.15
N VAL A 191 -19.53 11.25 -6.79
CA VAL A 191 -20.84 10.81 -7.30
C VAL A 191 -20.94 10.93 -8.82
N HIS A 192 -20.44 12.01 -9.44
CA HIS A 192 -20.50 12.15 -10.90
C HIS A 192 -19.83 10.99 -11.66
N HIS A 193 -18.86 10.28 -11.06
CA HIS A 193 -18.16 9.19 -11.75
C HIS A 193 -19.08 8.00 -11.99
N VAL A 194 -20.07 7.82 -11.12
CA VAL A 194 -21.02 6.70 -11.18
C VAL A 194 -22.39 7.11 -11.73
N LEU A 195 -22.55 8.37 -12.14
CA LEU A 195 -23.73 8.89 -12.84
C LEU A 195 -23.49 9.16 -14.32
N ARG A 196 -22.29 8.87 -14.84
CA ARG A 196 -22.00 9.03 -16.27
C ARG A 196 -22.86 8.07 -17.08
N ILE A 197 -23.62 8.62 -18.02
CA ILE A 197 -24.23 7.86 -19.11
C ILE A 197 -23.10 7.56 -20.10
N THR A 198 -22.43 6.43 -19.90
CA THR A 198 -21.55 5.87 -20.92
C THR A 198 -22.36 4.90 -21.76
N GLU A 199 -22.27 5.04 -23.07
CA GLU A 199 -22.68 4.00 -24.01
C GLU A 199 -22.11 2.67 -23.50
N MET A 200 -23.00 1.74 -23.19
CA MET A 200 -22.59 0.41 -22.76
C MET A 200 -22.02 -0.25 -24.00
N ASP A 201 -20.70 -0.15 -24.19
CA ASP A 201 -20.00 -0.97 -25.17
C ASP A 201 -20.41 -2.44 -24.96
N ALA A 202 -20.35 -3.25 -26.01
CA ALA A 202 -20.59 -4.70 -25.94
C ALA A 202 -19.60 -5.47 -25.01
N GLN A 203 -18.78 -4.76 -24.23
CA GLN A 203 -17.85 -5.29 -23.24
C GLN A 203 -18.49 -5.36 -21.84
N ASP A 204 -18.23 -6.46 -21.12
CA ASP A 204 -18.69 -6.69 -19.73
C ASP A 204 -18.07 -5.76 -18.66
N THR A 205 -17.22 -4.80 -19.06
CA THR A 205 -16.53 -3.90 -18.14
C THR A 205 -16.49 -2.45 -18.61
N MET A 206 -16.73 -1.53 -17.68
CA MET A 206 -16.58 -0.10 -17.84
C MET A 206 -15.13 0.33 -17.64
N ARG A 207 -14.60 1.16 -18.55
CA ARG A 207 -13.23 1.70 -18.48
C ARG A 207 -13.22 3.11 -17.88
N PHE A 208 -12.56 3.27 -16.74
CA PHE A 208 -12.46 4.54 -16.01
C PHE A 208 -11.04 5.04 -15.96
N ALA A 209 -10.78 6.20 -16.59
CA ALA A 209 -9.53 6.92 -16.39
C ALA A 209 -9.48 7.45 -14.95
N ILE A 210 -8.37 7.20 -14.25
CA ILE A 210 -8.10 7.68 -12.89
C ILE A 210 -6.71 8.32 -12.81
N GLY A 211 -6.49 9.18 -11.81
CA GLY A 211 -5.26 9.95 -11.62
C GLY A 211 -5.43 11.45 -11.92
N PRO A 212 -4.34 12.20 -12.13
CA PRO A 212 -4.39 13.66 -12.29
C PRO A 212 -5.36 14.13 -13.37
N GLY A 213 -6.21 15.09 -13.02
CA GLY A 213 -7.24 15.66 -13.88
C GLY A 213 -8.57 14.90 -13.91
N THR A 214 -8.71 13.81 -13.13
CA THR A 214 -9.96 13.01 -13.08
C THR A 214 -10.77 13.22 -11.81
N GLY A 215 -10.21 13.84 -10.76
CA GLY A 215 -10.82 13.90 -9.42
C GLY A 215 -10.55 12.65 -8.56
N ILE A 216 -10.02 11.57 -9.16
CA ILE A 216 -9.69 10.32 -8.47
C ILE A 216 -8.18 10.25 -8.23
N ASP A 217 -7.78 10.16 -6.97
CA ASP A 217 -6.38 10.11 -6.60
C ASP A 217 -5.74 8.74 -6.90
N THR A 218 -4.48 8.77 -7.32
CA THR A 218 -3.65 7.57 -7.49
C THR A 218 -2.32 7.71 -6.77
N LYS A 219 -1.72 6.56 -6.46
CA LYS A 219 -0.36 6.51 -5.90
C LYS A 219 0.61 7.13 -6.91
N ASN A 220 1.45 8.06 -6.44
CA ASN A 220 2.43 8.81 -7.23
C ASN A 220 1.83 9.60 -8.42
N ASP A 221 0.54 9.96 -8.36
CA ASP A 221 -0.11 10.77 -9.41
C ASP A 221 -0.03 10.13 -10.81
N LYS A 222 -0.02 8.80 -10.84
CA LYS A 222 0.01 8.02 -12.08
C LYS A 222 -1.37 7.98 -12.72
N LYS A 223 -1.47 8.36 -13.99
CA LYS A 223 -2.67 8.11 -14.81
C LYS A 223 -2.78 6.62 -15.15
N MET A 224 -3.96 6.04 -14.94
CA MET A 224 -4.24 4.63 -15.28
C MET A 224 -5.71 4.43 -15.62
N VAL A 225 -6.06 3.25 -16.14
CA VAL A 225 -7.44 2.88 -16.49
C VAL A 225 -7.90 1.74 -15.59
N LEU A 226 -8.87 2.02 -14.75
CA LEU A 226 -9.56 1.02 -13.95
C LEU A 226 -10.64 0.36 -14.82
N HIS A 227 -10.80 -0.96 -14.74
CA HIS A 227 -11.94 -1.63 -15.39
C HIS A 227 -12.87 -2.20 -14.33
N ILE A 228 -14.10 -1.73 -14.35
CA ILE A 228 -15.15 -2.02 -13.37
C ILE A 228 -16.21 -2.88 -14.06
N PRO A 229 -16.57 -4.06 -13.53
CA PRO A 229 -17.66 -4.85 -14.10
C PRO A 229 -18.96 -4.04 -14.19
N VAL A 230 -19.68 -4.17 -15.31
CA VAL A 230 -20.90 -3.39 -15.57
C VAL A 230 -21.94 -3.56 -14.45
N TRP A 231 -22.16 -4.78 -13.98
CA TRP A 231 -23.11 -5.06 -12.91
C TRP A 231 -22.74 -4.32 -11.60
N PHE A 232 -21.43 -4.23 -11.30
CA PHE A 232 -20.96 -3.57 -10.09
C PHE A 232 -21.03 -2.05 -10.24
N TYR A 233 -20.78 -1.53 -11.45
CA TYR A 233 -21.00 -0.12 -11.75
C TYR A 233 -22.45 0.29 -11.50
N LYS A 234 -23.43 -0.51 -11.97
CA LYS A 234 -24.86 -0.29 -11.70
C LYS A 234 -25.16 -0.29 -10.20
N LEU A 235 -24.56 -1.21 -9.44
CA LEU A 235 -24.71 -1.24 -7.98
C LEU A 235 -24.18 0.05 -7.32
N LEU A 236 -23.08 0.61 -7.81
CA LEU A 236 -22.56 1.90 -7.33
C LEU A 236 -23.47 3.07 -7.71
N GLN A 237 -24.07 3.03 -8.90
CA GLN A 237 -25.05 4.01 -9.37
C GLN A 237 -26.31 4.00 -8.49
N ASP A 238 -26.87 2.82 -8.22
CA ASP A 238 -28.02 2.63 -7.31
C ASP A 238 -27.73 3.16 -5.91
N TYR A 239 -26.52 2.84 -5.39
CA TYR A 239 -26.06 3.39 -4.13
C TYR A 239 -26.01 4.93 -4.16
N ALA A 240 -25.45 5.52 -5.21
CA ALA A 240 -25.29 6.98 -5.32
C ALA A 240 -26.63 7.74 -5.28
N VAL A 241 -27.68 7.19 -5.89
CA VAL A 241 -29.02 7.82 -5.90
C VAL A 241 -29.88 7.44 -4.70
N SER A 242 -29.45 6.46 -3.89
CA SER A 242 -30.20 5.98 -2.73
C SER A 242 -30.42 7.06 -1.65
N HIS A 243 -31.52 6.92 -0.90
CA HIS A 243 -31.79 7.76 0.27
C HIS A 243 -30.64 7.68 1.31
N ARG A 244 -30.00 6.50 1.43
CA ARG A 244 -28.87 6.26 2.34
C ARG A 244 -27.66 7.15 2.01
N ALA A 245 -27.30 7.26 0.74
CA ALA A 245 -26.19 8.08 0.28
C ALA A 245 -26.54 9.57 0.32
N LYS A 246 -27.74 9.96 -0.17
CA LYS A 246 -28.25 11.33 -0.10
C LYS A 246 -28.25 11.88 1.34
N LYS A 247 -28.69 11.10 2.32
CA LYS A 247 -28.67 11.48 3.74
C LYS A 247 -27.27 11.81 4.27
N ARG A 248 -26.23 11.12 3.78
CA ARG A 248 -24.84 11.42 4.15
C ARG A 248 -24.34 12.67 3.45
N ARG A 249 -24.65 12.85 2.16
CA ARG A 249 -24.27 14.05 1.40
C ARG A 249 -24.95 15.32 1.89
N ASN A 250 -26.21 15.23 2.33
CA ASN A 250 -26.90 16.34 3.01
C ASN A 250 -26.19 16.81 4.31
N ARG A 251 -25.36 15.96 4.92
CA ARG A 251 -24.54 16.30 6.09
C ARG A 251 -23.11 16.72 5.72
N ALA A 252 -22.72 16.54 4.46
CA ALA A 252 -21.41 16.93 3.98
C ALA A 252 -21.33 18.45 3.83
N VAL A 253 -20.12 18.97 4.00
CA VAL A 253 -19.83 20.38 3.69
C VAL A 253 -20.10 20.60 2.20
N GLY A 254 -20.90 21.61 1.87
CA GLY A 254 -21.34 21.89 0.50
C GLY A 254 -22.62 21.15 0.06
N GLY A 255 -23.24 20.35 0.93
CA GLY A 255 -24.55 19.73 0.68
C GLY A 255 -24.55 18.59 -0.36
N ASP A 256 -25.74 18.16 -0.77
CA ASP A 256 -25.93 17.09 -1.77
C ASP A 256 -25.69 17.61 -3.19
N ASN A 257 -24.58 17.19 -3.80
CA ASN A 257 -24.21 17.48 -5.18
C ASN A 257 -23.31 16.36 -5.75
N GLU A 258 -23.09 16.36 -7.06
CA GLU A 258 -22.37 15.29 -7.76
C GLU A 258 -20.84 15.33 -7.55
N GLU A 259 -20.29 16.46 -7.10
CA GLU A 259 -18.87 16.62 -6.76
C GLU A 259 -18.54 16.03 -5.38
N GLN A 260 -19.54 15.63 -4.60
CA GLN A 260 -19.30 14.97 -3.31
C GLN A 260 -18.66 13.59 -3.50
N TYR A 261 -17.84 13.19 -2.53
CA TYR A 261 -17.35 11.83 -2.43
C TYR A 261 -18.49 10.82 -2.43
N LEU A 262 -18.31 9.73 -3.17
CA LEU A 262 -19.25 8.63 -3.25
C LEU A 262 -19.42 7.99 -1.86
N PHE A 263 -18.32 7.76 -1.15
CA PHE A 263 -18.34 7.14 0.18
C PHE A 263 -18.08 8.17 1.29
N LEU A 264 -19.12 8.44 2.07
CA LEU A 264 -19.08 9.34 3.23
C LEU A 264 -19.39 8.59 4.53
N SER A 265 -18.88 9.12 5.63
CA SER A 265 -19.29 8.66 6.96
C SER A 265 -20.76 9.00 7.24
N ILE A 266 -21.33 8.41 8.30
CA ILE A 266 -22.68 8.75 8.77
C ILE A 266 -22.80 10.25 9.09
N ARG A 267 -21.70 10.91 9.46
CA ARG A 267 -21.62 12.35 9.75
C ARG A 267 -21.37 13.21 8.50
N GLY A 268 -21.38 12.63 7.30
CA GLY A 268 -21.11 13.36 6.05
C GLY A 268 -19.64 13.69 5.83
N THR A 269 -18.72 13.12 6.60
CA THR A 269 -17.28 13.39 6.45
C THR A 269 -16.64 12.42 5.45
N PRO A 270 -15.73 12.86 4.58
CA PRO A 270 -14.98 11.96 3.70
C PRO A 270 -14.18 10.91 4.48
N LEU A 271 -14.13 9.69 3.94
CA LEU A 271 -13.30 8.60 4.49
C LEU A 271 -11.82 8.74 4.05
N TYR A 272 -11.59 9.51 2.98
CA TYR A 272 -10.30 9.92 2.47
C TYR A 272 -10.44 11.36 1.93
N TYR A 273 -9.46 12.23 2.17
CA TYR A 273 -9.41 13.53 1.49
C TYR A 273 -8.52 13.43 0.27
N ASN A 274 -9.03 13.78 -0.91
CA ASN A 274 -8.21 13.89 -2.11
C ASN A 274 -7.12 14.96 -1.91
N LYS A 275 -6.10 14.94 -2.77
CA LYS A 275 -4.99 15.89 -2.67
C LYS A 275 -5.41 17.35 -2.86
N SER A 276 -6.39 17.63 -3.74
CA SER A 276 -6.88 19.00 -4.01
C SER A 276 -7.64 19.61 -2.84
N ASP A 277 -8.44 18.83 -2.12
CA ASP A 277 -9.20 19.29 -0.94
C ASP A 277 -8.31 19.37 0.30
N SER A 278 -7.15 18.71 0.26
CA SER A 278 -6.12 18.82 1.29
C SER A 278 -5.31 20.11 1.16
N THR A 279 -5.22 20.70 -0.03
CA THR A 279 -4.50 21.97 -0.28
C THR A 279 -5.42 23.20 -0.24
N GLY A 280 -6.73 23.02 -0.44
CA GLY A 280 -7.74 24.09 -0.40
C GLY A 280 -7.84 24.79 0.96
N ALA A 281 -7.75 26.13 0.94
CA ALA A 281 -7.78 27.02 2.10
C ALA A 281 -9.11 27.07 2.88
N ARG A 282 -10.15 26.36 2.44
CA ARG A 282 -11.52 26.52 2.96
C ARG A 282 -11.78 25.94 4.35
N ASP A 283 -10.93 25.06 4.88
CA ASP A 283 -11.15 24.44 6.21
C ASP A 283 -9.83 24.16 6.96
N LYS A 284 -8.96 25.17 7.08
CA LYS A 284 -7.68 25.04 7.80
C LYS A 284 -7.80 25.01 9.32
N ALA A 285 -8.93 25.44 9.89
CA ALA A 285 -9.05 25.65 11.34
C ALA A 285 -9.38 24.38 12.16
N ASN A 286 -9.94 23.32 11.56
CA ASN A 286 -10.49 22.17 12.30
C ASN A 286 -9.99 20.77 11.86
N LYS A 287 -9.01 20.68 10.94
CA LYS A 287 -8.50 19.38 10.47
C LYS A 287 -7.39 18.86 11.38
N HIS A 288 -7.74 18.22 12.49
CA HIS A 288 -6.75 17.64 13.41
C HIS A 288 -5.97 16.45 12.84
N HIS A 289 -6.44 15.74 11.79
CA HIS A 289 -5.69 14.69 11.09
C HIS A 289 -6.22 14.44 9.66
N ASN A 290 -5.32 14.24 8.68
CA ASN A 290 -5.70 13.81 7.32
C ASN A 290 -6.37 12.44 7.37
N LYS A 291 -7.63 12.35 6.93
CA LYS A 291 -8.34 11.06 6.78
C LYS A 291 -7.71 10.29 5.62
N VAL A 292 -7.07 9.16 5.94
CA VAL A 292 -6.37 8.29 4.98
C VAL A 292 -6.93 6.85 5.01
N GLY A 293 -8.26 6.73 5.12
CA GLY A 293 -8.96 5.44 5.17
C GLY A 293 -8.92 4.74 6.54
N GLN A 294 -8.66 5.46 7.63
CA GLN A 294 -8.60 4.86 8.98
C GLN A 294 -9.93 4.20 9.39
N ALA A 295 -11.07 4.78 8.99
CA ALA A 295 -12.38 4.21 9.27
C ALA A 295 -12.55 2.80 8.68
N VAL A 296 -12.00 2.55 7.49
CA VAL A 296 -12.04 1.22 6.84
C VAL A 296 -11.15 0.24 7.61
N ARG A 297 -9.95 0.66 8.02
CA ARG A 297 -9.03 -0.18 8.82
C ARG A 297 -9.63 -0.53 10.18
N GLN A 298 -10.24 0.45 10.84
CA GLN A 298 -10.91 0.28 12.11
C GLN A 298 -12.11 -0.66 11.98
N PHE A 299 -12.91 -0.53 10.92
CA PHE A 299 -14.01 -1.46 10.65
C PHE A 299 -13.52 -2.91 10.45
N ILE A 300 -12.39 -3.11 9.76
CA ILE A 300 -11.79 -4.45 9.64
C ILE A 300 -11.41 -4.99 11.02
N ILE A 301 -10.73 -4.20 11.85
CA ILE A 301 -10.22 -4.61 13.17
C ILE A 301 -11.34 -4.86 14.18
N GLU A 302 -12.36 -4.00 14.21
CA GLU A 302 -13.38 -4.00 15.26
C GLU A 302 -14.66 -4.75 14.88
N LYS A 303 -14.87 -5.06 13.60
CA LYS A 303 -16.09 -5.71 13.12
C LYS A 303 -15.82 -6.98 12.35
N ILE A 304 -15.03 -6.91 11.28
CA ILE A 304 -14.81 -8.07 10.41
C ILE A 304 -13.98 -9.14 11.13
N ILE A 305 -12.82 -8.78 11.68
CA ILE A 305 -11.93 -9.76 12.34
C ILE A 305 -12.63 -10.46 13.52
N PRO A 306 -13.35 -9.77 14.42
CA PRO A 306 -14.13 -10.43 15.47
C PRO A 306 -15.18 -11.39 14.90
N TYR A 307 -15.96 -10.95 13.90
CA TYR A 307 -16.96 -11.79 13.26
C TYR A 307 -16.35 -13.07 12.67
N LEU A 308 -15.22 -12.95 11.97
CA LEU A 308 -14.53 -14.09 11.35
C LEU A 308 -14.09 -15.13 12.39
N LYS A 309 -13.57 -14.67 13.54
CA LYS A 309 -13.13 -15.55 14.63
C LYS A 309 -14.29 -16.34 15.25
N GLU A 310 -15.46 -15.73 15.35
CA GLU A 310 -16.63 -16.32 15.99
C GLU A 310 -17.41 -17.28 15.06
N ASN A 311 -17.41 -17.05 13.73
CA ASN A 311 -18.42 -17.65 12.84
C ASN A 311 -17.87 -18.52 11.68
N ASN A 312 -16.56 -18.74 11.55
CA ASN A 312 -15.99 -19.54 10.44
C ASN A 312 -15.05 -20.64 10.95
N ASP A 313 -15.53 -21.56 11.80
CA ASP A 313 -14.75 -22.72 12.28
C ASP A 313 -13.37 -22.35 12.88
N GLY A 314 -13.30 -21.18 13.52
CA GLY A 314 -12.04 -20.65 14.04
C GLY A 314 -11.10 -20.12 12.97
N ALA A 315 -11.59 -19.63 11.82
CA ALA A 315 -10.79 -18.93 10.82
C ALA A 315 -9.92 -17.85 11.50
N THR A 316 -8.64 -18.17 11.66
CA THR A 316 -7.68 -17.38 12.45
C THR A 316 -6.96 -16.33 11.61
N PHE A 317 -7.31 -16.22 10.33
CA PHE A 317 -6.57 -15.38 9.42
C PHE A 317 -6.87 -13.90 9.65
N LEU A 318 -5.81 -13.10 9.58
CA LEU A 318 -5.90 -11.65 9.59
C LEU A 318 -5.69 -11.15 8.16
N TYR A 319 -6.29 -10.00 7.87
CA TYR A 319 -6.03 -9.31 6.61
C TYR A 319 -6.07 -7.80 6.81
N ARG A 320 -5.40 -7.09 5.91
CA ARG A 320 -5.49 -5.63 5.74
C ARG A 320 -6.20 -5.37 4.42
N PHE A 321 -6.81 -4.19 4.30
CA PHE A 321 -7.52 -3.82 3.07
C PHE A 321 -6.67 -4.00 1.79
N HIS A 322 -5.37 -3.70 1.84
CA HIS A 322 -4.49 -3.81 0.68
C HIS A 322 -4.23 -5.27 0.25
N ASP A 323 -4.49 -6.26 1.11
CA ASP A 323 -4.41 -7.68 0.77
C ASP A 323 -5.52 -8.09 -0.23
N LEU A 324 -6.64 -7.37 -0.27
CA LEU A 324 -7.71 -7.56 -1.28
C LEU A 324 -7.21 -7.27 -2.70
N ARG A 325 -6.24 -6.37 -2.87
CA ARG A 325 -5.61 -6.11 -4.17
C ARG A 325 -4.72 -7.28 -4.59
N ALA A 326 -4.03 -7.93 -3.66
CA ALA A 326 -3.28 -9.16 -3.98
C ALA A 326 -4.23 -10.30 -4.31
N ALA A 327 -5.34 -10.44 -3.58
CA ALA A 327 -6.39 -11.39 -3.87
C ALA A 327 -6.93 -11.22 -5.31
N PHE A 328 -7.29 -10.00 -5.71
CA PHE A 328 -7.69 -9.70 -7.09
C PHE A 328 -6.61 -10.08 -8.12
N GLY A 329 -5.36 -9.68 -7.88
CA GLY A 329 -4.26 -10.01 -8.79
C GLY A 329 -4.02 -11.52 -8.94
N MET A 330 -4.17 -12.29 -7.86
CA MET A 330 -4.07 -13.74 -7.89
C MET A 330 -5.27 -14.42 -8.55
N ASN A 331 -6.49 -13.94 -8.31
CA ASN A 331 -7.68 -14.45 -9.00
C ASN A 331 -7.55 -14.25 -10.52
N LEU A 332 -7.07 -13.08 -10.95
CA LEU A 332 -6.78 -12.83 -12.36
C LEU A 332 -5.69 -13.76 -12.89
N MET A 333 -4.56 -13.88 -12.17
CA MET A 333 -3.47 -14.76 -12.58
C MET A 333 -3.97 -16.21 -12.76
N ASP A 334 -4.76 -16.73 -11.83
CA ASP A 334 -5.34 -18.08 -11.92
C ASP A 334 -6.22 -18.25 -13.15
N SER A 335 -7.11 -17.28 -13.40
CA SER A 335 -7.98 -17.33 -14.57
C SER A 335 -7.19 -17.35 -15.87
N GLN A 336 -6.08 -16.61 -15.94
CA GLN A 336 -5.24 -16.57 -17.13
C GLN A 336 -4.37 -17.81 -17.26
N LEU A 337 -3.87 -18.37 -16.16
CA LEU A 337 -3.11 -19.63 -16.17
C LEU A 337 -3.98 -20.80 -16.64
N ALA A 338 -5.27 -20.84 -16.27
CA ALA A 338 -6.19 -21.85 -16.80
C ALA A 338 -6.32 -21.77 -18.34
N LEU A 339 -6.35 -20.57 -18.92
CA LEU A 339 -6.37 -20.38 -20.37
C LEU A 339 -5.04 -20.77 -21.04
N VAL A 340 -3.91 -20.63 -20.32
CA VAL A 340 -2.59 -21.10 -20.77
C VAL A 340 -2.54 -22.63 -20.77
N GLU A 341 -3.05 -23.28 -19.71
CA GLU A 341 -3.14 -24.74 -19.62
C GLU A 341 -4.03 -25.33 -20.72
N GLN A 342 -5.07 -24.61 -21.13
CA GLN A 342 -5.94 -24.95 -22.25
C GLN A 342 -5.31 -24.63 -23.63
N GLY A 343 -4.12 -24.03 -23.68
CA GLY A 343 -3.46 -23.63 -24.94
C GLY A 343 -4.13 -22.46 -25.67
N THR A 344 -5.06 -21.75 -25.03
CA THR A 344 -5.81 -20.63 -25.65
C THR A 344 -4.96 -19.37 -25.76
N ILE A 345 -4.11 -19.11 -24.75
CA ILE A 345 -3.19 -17.97 -24.72
C ILE A 345 -1.79 -18.39 -24.28
N THR A 346 -0.79 -17.56 -24.58
CA THR A 346 0.58 -17.78 -24.09
C THR A 346 0.74 -17.24 -22.66
N LEU A 347 1.72 -17.77 -21.91
CA LEU A 347 2.09 -17.24 -20.58
C LEU A 347 2.44 -15.74 -20.63
N LYS A 348 3.09 -15.29 -21.72
CA LYS A 348 3.40 -13.88 -21.94
C LYS A 348 2.13 -13.03 -22.02
N HIS A 349 1.11 -13.48 -22.76
CA HIS A 349 -0.18 -12.78 -22.85
C HIS A 349 -0.90 -12.76 -21.50
N ALA A 350 -0.87 -13.87 -20.76
CA ALA A 350 -1.42 -13.93 -19.40
C ALA A 350 -0.78 -12.87 -18.46
N ILE A 351 0.55 -12.81 -18.43
CA ILE A 351 1.28 -11.83 -17.58
C ILE A 351 0.98 -10.40 -18.02
N GLU A 352 0.97 -10.12 -19.33
CA GLU A 352 0.69 -8.76 -19.84
C GLU A 352 -0.76 -8.34 -19.51
N PHE A 353 -1.72 -9.26 -19.61
CA PHE A 353 -3.11 -9.01 -19.21
C PHE A 353 -3.20 -8.65 -17.73
N VAL A 354 -2.61 -9.45 -16.83
CA VAL A 354 -2.62 -9.18 -15.38
C VAL A 354 -1.89 -7.88 -15.06
N LYS A 355 -0.73 -7.61 -15.69
CA LYS A 355 0.03 -6.37 -15.54
C LYS A 355 -0.82 -5.14 -15.87
N ASN A 356 -1.57 -5.20 -16.97
CA ASN A 356 -2.44 -4.11 -17.41
C ASN A 356 -3.63 -3.93 -16.45
N ARG A 357 -4.30 -5.01 -16.05
CA ARG A 357 -5.42 -4.95 -15.08
C ARG A 357 -4.98 -4.45 -13.70
N MET A 358 -3.76 -4.78 -13.28
CA MET A 358 -3.16 -4.32 -12.01
C MET A 358 -2.48 -2.95 -12.12
N SER A 359 -2.32 -2.39 -13.33
CA SER A 359 -1.60 -1.14 -13.61
C SER A 359 -0.14 -1.12 -13.12
N HIS A 360 0.55 -2.27 -13.20
CA HIS A 360 1.96 -2.40 -12.84
C HIS A 360 2.87 -1.74 -13.90
N GLU A 361 3.94 -1.07 -13.46
CA GLU A 361 4.93 -0.44 -14.35
C GLU A 361 5.95 -1.41 -14.89
N SER A 362 6.25 -2.46 -14.13
CA SER A 362 7.25 -3.44 -14.47
C SER A 362 6.61 -4.82 -14.52
N ILE A 363 6.95 -5.58 -15.54
CA ILE A 363 6.58 -6.99 -15.65
C ILE A 363 7.06 -7.78 -14.43
N THR A 364 8.23 -7.42 -13.87
CA THR A 364 8.80 -8.01 -12.66
C THR A 364 7.89 -7.88 -11.45
N THR A 365 7.06 -6.84 -11.36
CA THR A 365 6.07 -6.74 -10.27
C THR A 365 4.94 -7.75 -10.45
N THR A 366 4.52 -7.99 -11.68
CA THR A 366 3.49 -8.99 -12.01
C THR A 366 4.02 -10.42 -11.89
N GLU A 367 5.27 -10.67 -12.29
CA GLU A 367 5.94 -11.98 -12.15
C GLU A 367 6.00 -12.44 -10.70
N ARG A 368 6.02 -11.53 -9.72
CA ARG A 368 5.92 -11.89 -8.29
C ARG A 368 4.64 -12.64 -7.94
N TYR A 369 3.53 -12.36 -8.63
CA TYR A 369 2.27 -13.10 -8.44
C TYR A 369 2.37 -14.53 -8.97
N LEU A 370 3.02 -14.69 -10.13
CA LEU A 370 3.27 -15.99 -10.73
C LEU A 370 4.22 -16.84 -9.87
N ASN A 371 5.34 -16.24 -9.45
CA ASN A 371 6.32 -16.90 -8.58
C ASN A 371 5.68 -17.32 -7.26
N TYR A 372 4.87 -16.45 -6.65
CA TYR A 372 4.13 -16.77 -5.44
C TYR A 372 3.18 -17.98 -5.64
N ARG A 373 2.47 -18.07 -6.78
CA ARG A 373 1.61 -19.22 -7.09
C ARG A 373 2.43 -20.52 -7.19
N TYR A 374 3.54 -20.49 -7.93
CA TYR A 374 4.40 -21.65 -8.08
C TYR A 374 5.01 -22.10 -6.75
N GLN A 375 5.54 -21.16 -5.95
CA GLN A 375 6.07 -21.43 -4.62
C GLN A 375 5.01 -22.06 -3.73
N LYS A 376 3.78 -21.52 -3.67
CA LYS A 376 2.69 -22.11 -2.88
C LYS A 376 2.32 -23.52 -3.33
N LYS A 377 2.30 -23.79 -4.64
CA LYS A 377 2.03 -25.13 -5.17
C LYS A 377 3.14 -26.10 -4.80
N MET A 378 4.39 -25.68 -4.90
CA MET A 378 5.56 -26.49 -4.52
C MET A 378 5.59 -26.79 -3.02
N ILE A 379 5.34 -25.80 -2.17
CA ILE A 379 5.31 -25.97 -0.71
C ILE A 379 4.23 -26.97 -0.31
N ARG A 380 2.99 -26.83 -0.83
CA ARG A 380 1.91 -27.78 -0.57
C ARG A 380 2.27 -29.20 -1.01
N ALA A 381 2.76 -29.36 -2.24
CA ALA A 381 3.15 -30.66 -2.77
C ALA A 381 4.27 -31.34 -1.94
N ALA A 382 5.22 -30.56 -1.42
CA ALA A 382 6.30 -31.08 -0.57
C ALA A 382 5.81 -31.48 0.83
N GLN A 383 4.90 -30.70 1.43
CA GLN A 383 4.28 -31.02 2.72
C GLN A 383 3.42 -32.28 2.62
N ASP A 384 2.51 -32.35 1.66
CA ASP A 384 1.59 -33.48 1.49
C ASP A 384 2.34 -34.81 1.26
N GLY A 385 3.44 -34.78 0.49
CA GLY A 385 4.21 -35.98 0.17
C GLY A 385 5.01 -36.54 1.35
N TRP A 386 5.68 -35.69 2.13
CA TRP A 386 6.50 -36.12 3.26
C TRP A 386 5.66 -36.43 4.50
N GLU A 387 4.60 -35.65 4.76
CA GLU A 387 3.68 -35.91 5.87
C GLU A 387 2.92 -37.23 5.68
N ALA A 388 2.54 -37.59 4.45
CA ALA A 388 1.94 -38.89 4.15
C ALA A 388 2.91 -40.07 4.33
N GLU A 389 4.21 -39.85 4.14
CA GLU A 389 5.26 -40.84 4.42
C GLU A 389 5.50 -40.97 5.93
N ILE A 390 5.64 -39.86 6.66
CA ILE A 390 5.75 -39.85 8.12
C ILE A 390 4.52 -40.50 8.75
N PHE A 391 3.31 -40.17 8.29
CA PHE A 391 2.07 -40.76 8.78
C PHE A 391 2.10 -42.28 8.60
N ARG A 392 2.44 -42.77 7.40
CA ARG A 392 2.58 -44.22 7.15
C ARG A 392 3.60 -44.89 8.07
N ILE A 393 4.76 -44.28 8.30
CA ILE A 393 5.79 -44.82 9.19
C ILE A 393 5.32 -44.81 10.65
N ALA A 394 4.73 -43.71 11.10
CA ALA A 394 4.24 -43.54 12.47
C ALA A 394 3.08 -44.48 12.81
N THR A 395 2.11 -44.66 11.89
CA THR A 395 0.99 -45.60 12.10
C THR A 395 1.45 -47.06 12.07
N ARG A 396 2.52 -47.37 11.33
CA ARG A 396 3.12 -48.72 11.30
C ARG A 396 3.85 -49.05 12.61
N GLY A 397 4.42 -48.05 13.28
CA GLY A 397 4.98 -48.19 14.62
C GLY A 397 3.90 -48.31 15.71
N ALA A 398 2.79 -47.59 15.58
CA ALA A 398 1.69 -47.58 16.55
C ALA A 398 0.73 -48.79 16.46
N SER A 399 0.84 -49.63 15.42
CA SER A 399 0.03 -50.84 15.24
C SER A 399 0.72 -52.11 15.74
N ASN A 400 1.90 -51.99 16.36
CA ASN A 400 2.71 -53.10 16.87
C ASN A 400 2.75 -53.19 18.40
N ASP A 401 1.84 -52.50 19.10
CA ASP A 401 1.59 -52.67 20.54
C ASP A 401 0.21 -53.31 20.78
#